data_AF-X1SCC1-F1
#
_entry.id   AF-X1SCC1-F1
#
_cell.length_a   1.000
_cell.length_b   1.000
_cell.length_c   1.000
_cell.angle_alpha   90.00
_cell.angle_beta   90.00
_cell.angle_gamma   90.00
#
_symmetry.space_group_name_H-M   'P 1'
#
loop_
_entity.id
_entity.type
_entity.pdbx_description
1 polymer ?
#
loop_
_entity_poly.entity_id
_entity_poly.type
_entity_poly.pdbx_seq_one_letter_code
_entity_poly.pdbx_strand_id
1 'polypeptide(L)' 'FGLIGATLSLVIAERDTPLIMLGLFYVFYFLVSSFSPGINYFAHIFGLLGGFLTGYALKRKKKSLETY' A
#
# COMPACT_ATOMS: atom_id res chain seq x y z
N PHE A 1 -0.10 8.43 2.35
CA PHE A 1 -0.85 7.62 1.35
C PHE A 1 0.03 6.60 0.65
N GLY A 2 1.06 7.03 -0.09
CA GLY A 2 1.93 6.11 -0.85
C GLY A 2 2.70 5.11 -0.01
N LEU A 3 3.21 5.50 1.15
CA LEU A 3 3.88 4.55 2.05
C LEU A 3 2.95 3.40 2.47
N ILE A 4 1.71 3.72 2.85
CA ILE A 4 0.70 2.73 3.25
C ILE A 4 0.40 1.76 2.10
N GLY A 5 0.22 2.27 0.88
CA GLY A 5 0.02 1.44 -0.30
C GLY A 5 1.22 0.52 -0.60
N ALA A 6 2.44 1.04 -0.48
CA ALA A 6 3.66 0.27 -0.68
C ALA A 6 3.83 -0.84 0.37
N THR A 7 3.57 -0.53 1.64
CA THR A 7 3.60 -1.50 2.75
C THR A 7 2.54 -2.59 2.55
N LEU A 8 1.32 -2.23 2.14
CA LEU A 8 0.28 -3.22 1.83
C LEU A 8 0.72 -4.16 0.70
N SER A 9 1.34 -3.62 -0.36
CA SER A 9 1.89 -4.45 -1.44
C SER A 9 2.97 -5.43 -0.95
N LEU A 10 3.80 -5.03 0.00
CA LEU A 10 4.82 -5.89 0.59
C LEU A 10 4.19 -7.02 1.41
N VAL A 11 3.27 -6.67 2.31
CA VAL A 11 2.58 -7.61 3.20
C VAL A 11 1.77 -8.64 2.41
N ILE A 12 1.04 -8.22 1.37
CA ILE A 12 0.34 -9.14 0.46
C ILE A 12 1.30 -10.12 -0.19
N ALA A 13 2.50 -9.64 -0.52
CA ALA A 13 3.48 -10.45 -1.22
C ALA A 13 4.24 -11.42 -0.30
N GLU A 14 4.19 -11.23 1.02
CA GLU A 14 4.69 -12.15 2.05
C GLU A 14 3.66 -13.25 2.42
N ARG A 15 2.42 -13.15 1.93
CA ARG A 15 1.31 -14.11 2.13
C ARG A 15 0.95 -14.35 3.59
N ASP A 16 1.19 -13.37 4.45
CA ASP A 16 0.80 -13.43 5.86
C ASP A 16 -0.64 -12.93 6.05
N THR A 17 -1.60 -13.87 6.07
CA THR A 17 -3.04 -13.59 6.10
C THR A 17 -3.49 -12.65 7.23
N PRO A 18 -3.11 -12.85 8.52
CA PRO A 18 -3.47 -11.93 9.59
C PRO A 18 -2.88 -10.53 9.38
N LEU A 19 -1.65 -10.44 8.86
CA LEU A 19 -0.98 -9.17 8.57
C LEU A 19 -1.66 -8.42 7.41
N ILE A 20 -2.12 -9.14 6.39
CA ILE A 20 -2.91 -8.59 5.27
C ILE A 20 -4.24 -8.03 5.80
N MET A 21 -4.93 -8.76 6.68
CA MET A 21 -6.18 -8.28 7.28
C MET A 21 -5.97 -7.02 8.11
N LEU A 22 -4.91 -6.95 8.92
CA LEU A 22 -4.55 -5.76 9.67
C LEU A 22 -4.24 -4.58 8.73
N GLY A 23 -3.49 -4.82 7.66
CA GLY A 23 -3.18 -3.82 6.64
C GLY A 23 -4.42 -3.27 5.93
N LEU A 24 -5.35 -4.14 5.55
CA LEU A 24 -6.63 -3.76 4.96
C LEU A 24 -7.49 -2.95 5.93
N PHE A 25 -7.57 -3.37 7.19
CA PHE A 25 -8.28 -2.63 8.24
C PHE A 25 -7.69 -1.23 8.42
N TYR A 26 -6.35 -1.12 8.44
CA TYR A 26 -5.67 0.16 8.54
C TYR A 26 -5.94 1.06 7.33
N VAL A 27 -5.91 0.53 6.11
CA VAL A 27 -6.25 1.28 4.90
C VAL A 27 -7.69 1.79 4.95
N PHE A 28 -8.63 0.98 5.44
CA PHE A 28 -10.02 1.37 5.58
C PHE A 28 -10.20 2.48 6.63
N TYR A 29 -9.64 2.29 7.83
CA TYR A 29 -9.63 3.31 8.89
C TYR A 29 -9.04 4.62 8.39
N PHE A 30 -7.93 4.53 7.67
CA PHE A 30 -7.22 5.66 7.09
C PHE A 30 -8.08 6.39 6.06
N LEU A 31 -8.76 5.67 5.17
CA LEU A 31 -9.68 6.27 4.20
C LEU A 31 -10.81 7.03 4.90
N VAL A 32 -11.43 6.43 5.92
CA VAL A 32 -12.52 7.05 6.69
C VAL A 32 -12.05 8.27 7.47
N SER A 33 -10.90 8.21 8.15
CA SER A 33 -10.35 9.34 8.92
C SER A 33 -9.86 10.48 8.03
N SER A 34 -9.58 10.19 6.75
CA SER A 34 -9.16 11.18 5.76
C SER A 34 -10.31 12.02 5.18
N PHE A 35 -11.58 11.70 5.49
CA PHE A 35 -12.75 12.53 5.18
C PHE A 35 -12.85 13.76 6.11
N SER A 36 -11.81 14.59 6.11
CA SER A 36 -11.78 15.85 6.86
C SER A 36 -11.88 17.05 5.91
N PRO A 37 -12.53 18.17 6.31
CA PRO A 37 -12.64 19.36 5.47
C PRO A 37 -11.26 19.90 5.07
N GLY A 38 -11.09 20.22 3.78
CA GLY A 38 -9.84 20.75 3.24
C GLY A 38 -8.83 19.70 2.74
N ILE A 39 -9.19 18.41 2.80
CA ILE A 39 -8.33 17.32 2.34
C ILE A 39 -8.72 16.88 0.92
N ASN A 40 -7.72 16.78 0.03
CA ASN A 40 -7.92 16.34 -1.36
C ASN A 40 -7.97 14.81 -1.47
N TYR A 41 -9.17 14.26 -1.68
CA TYR A 41 -9.41 12.81 -1.85
C TYR A 41 -8.62 12.20 -3.01
N PHE A 42 -8.38 12.95 -4.08
CA PHE A 42 -7.59 12.45 -5.21
C PHE A 42 -6.14 12.18 -4.79
N ALA A 43 -5.54 13.02 -3.95
CA ALA A 43 -4.19 12.79 -3.44
C ALA A 43 -4.09 11.50 -2.60
N HIS A 44 -5.17 11.11 -1.93
CA HIS A 44 -5.24 9.88 -1.14
C HIS A 44 -5.29 8.66 -2.02
N ILE A 45 -6.21 8.65 -3.00
CA ILE A 45 -6.39 7.55 -3.94
C ILE A 45 -5.15 7.37 -4.81
N PHE A 46 -4.66 8.43 -5.45
CA PHE A 46 -3.45 8.37 -6.28
C PHE A 46 -2.20 8.06 -5.46
N GLY A 47 -2.13 8.57 -4.24
CA GLY A 47 -1.05 8.23 -3.32
C GLY A 47 -1.06 6.73 -2.98
N LEU A 48 -2.20 6.18 -2.54
CA LEU A 48 -2.35 4.74 -2.24
C LEU A 48 -2.05 3.87 -3.45
N LEU A 49 -2.62 4.20 -4.61
CA LEU A 49 -2.45 3.44 -5.85
C LEU A 49 -1.00 3.49 -6.35
N GLY A 50 -0.40 4.69 -6.37
CA GLY A 50 0.98 4.89 -6.77
C GLY A 50 1.96 4.20 -5.82
N GLY A 51 1.71 4.28 -4.51
CA GLY A 51 2.46 3.55 -3.50
C GLY A 51 2.42 2.04 -3.69
N PHE A 52 1.22 1.49 -3.90
CA PHE A 52 1.01 0.08 -4.14
C PHE A 52 1.75 -0.42 -5.39
N LEU A 53 1.62 0.29 -6.51
CA LEU A 53 2.32 -0.03 -7.76
C LEU A 53 3.84 0.06 -7.60
N THR A 54 4.33 1.08 -6.89
CA THR A 54 5.77 1.26 -6.64
C THR A 54 6.32 0.14 -5.75
N GLY A 55 5.62 -0.21 -4.67
CA GLY A 55 5.98 -1.34 -3.80
C GLY A 55 6.03 -2.66 -4.55
N TYR A 56 5.05 -2.90 -5.43
CA TYR A 56 5.03 -4.07 -6.30
C TYR A 56 6.20 -4.09 -7.30
N ALA A 57 6.47 -2.97 -7.96
CA ALA A 57 7.55 -2.83 -8.93
C ALA A 57 8.94 -3.02 -8.29
N LEU A 58 9.17 -2.46 -7.10
CA LEU A 58 10.41 -2.63 -6.35
C LEU A 58 10.63 -4.08 -5.94
N LYS A 59 9.59 -4.78 -5.47
CA LYS A 59 9.70 -6.22 -5.16
C LYS A 59 10.03 -7.03 -6.41
N ARG A 60 9.41 -6.73 -7.55
CA ARG A 60 9.68 -7.41 -8.83
C ARG A 60 11.15 -7.27 -9.23
N LYS A 61 11.74 -6.08 -9.07
CA LYS A 61 13.18 -5.86 -9.29
C LYS A 61 14.05 -6.65 -8.32
N LYS A 62 13.71 -6.67 -7.02
CA LYS A 62 14.46 -7.44 -6.02
C LYS A 62 14.47 -8.94 -6.32
N LYS A 63 13.31 -9.52 -6.65
CA LYS A 63 13.20 -10.94 -7.03
C LYS A 63 14.04 -11.26 -8.28
N SER A 64 14.09 -10.35 -9.26
CA SER A 64 14.92 -10.52 -10.46
C SER A 64 16.42 -10.49 -10.17
N LEU A 65 16.85 -9.78 -9.13
CA LEU A 65 18.26 -9.69 -8.72
C LEU A 65 18.71 -10.91 -7.89
N GLU A 66 17.82 -11.54 -7.12
CA GLU A 66 18.12 -12.77 -6.37
C GLU A 66 18.18 -14.03 -7.25
N THR A 67 17.77 -13.95 -8.52
CA THR A 67 17.73 -15.10 -9.45
C THR A 67 18.96 -15.16 -10.39
N TYR A 68 19.94 -14.28 -10.19
CA TYR A 68 21.23 -14.25 -10.90
C TYR A 68 22.38 -14.44 -9.91
#